data_AF-A0A0M1JDU9-F1
#
_entry.id   AF-A0A0M1JDU9-F1
#
_cell.length_a   1.000
_cell.length_b   1.000
_cell.length_c   1.000
_cell.angle_alpha   90.00
_cell.angle_beta   90.00
_cell.angle_gamma   90.00
#
_symmetry.space_group_name_H-M   'P 1'
#
loop_
_entity.id
_entity.type
_entity.pdbx_description
1 polymer ?
#
loop_
_entity_poly.entity_id
_entity_poly.type
_entity_poly.pdbx_seq_one_letter_code
_entity_poly.pdbx_strand_id
1 'polypeptide(L)'
;MINFIAISDTHCHLDVIENIIALECQSHPEIIGVLHCGDVSLFDYHNLTTASEREQRLLAKHANPVHLVTHYLNGKKHFLRQMYVIPGNHEDFTLVTQLQTGERQINGLHVLKQGECLPVQVSQQTLKILGIGKILPWQQVGFKNKPKQIQEQDLKTARQAIKQGPVDIMLLHEPPVLQTYAKRRRGPIFGSLELKKLILDIRPRLVLAGHMHYEYQTVIEDIPIIGLGYGAEGRYALIDERLQVTFKSLKNELISLTNVVTIDEKDLPRDDKPELKTTVNINPHIRKSKSRIARPSPLPVTRKDIRQRFALTDQDNAILTEYFSALKAKIAIQPSINREEALTFAEKFLAKN
;
A
#
# COMPACT_ATOMS: atom_id res chain seq x y z
N MET A 1 -1.18 -15.67 25.11
CA MET A 1 -0.52 -16.42 24.03
C MET A 1 -0.60 -15.64 22.73
N ILE A 2 0.40 -15.73 21.84
CA ILE A 2 0.40 -15.05 20.54
C ILE A 2 -0.18 -16.00 19.49
N ASN A 3 -1.28 -15.61 18.84
CA ASN A 3 -2.00 -16.49 17.92
C ASN A 3 -1.69 -16.18 16.45
N PHE A 4 -1.54 -14.91 16.10
CA PHE A 4 -1.35 -14.50 14.71
C PHE A 4 -0.19 -13.54 14.53
N ILE A 5 0.38 -13.60 13.34
CA ILE A 5 1.21 -12.55 12.75
C ILE A 5 0.31 -11.73 11.82
N ALA A 6 0.36 -10.41 11.88
CA ALA A 6 -0.34 -9.52 10.97
C ALA A 6 0.64 -8.70 10.14
N ILE A 7 0.45 -8.67 8.83
CA ILE A 7 1.32 -8.01 7.87
C ILE A 7 0.50 -7.45 6.69
N SER A 8 1.07 -6.51 5.94
CA SER A 8 0.45 -5.94 4.74
C SER A 8 1.54 -5.48 3.78
N ASP A 9 1.17 -5.20 2.54
CA ASP A 9 2.02 -4.45 1.60
C ASP A 9 3.42 -5.06 1.48
N THR A 10 3.46 -6.36 1.17
CA THR A 10 4.72 -7.08 0.95
C THR A 10 5.19 -6.99 -0.49
N HIS A 11 4.34 -6.62 -1.45
CA HIS A 11 4.71 -6.30 -2.84
C HIS A 11 5.73 -7.29 -3.44
N CYS A 12 5.37 -8.58 -3.46
CA CYS A 12 6.16 -9.74 -3.88
C CYS A 12 7.32 -10.19 -2.95
N HIS A 13 7.55 -9.54 -1.80
CA HIS A 13 8.58 -9.96 -0.83
C HIS A 13 8.11 -11.17 0.02
N LEU A 14 7.83 -12.31 -0.63
CA LEU A 14 7.34 -13.52 0.06
C LEU A 14 8.38 -14.10 1.03
N ASP A 15 9.66 -13.93 0.73
CA ASP A 15 10.77 -14.31 1.60
C ASP A 15 10.73 -13.58 2.95
N VAL A 16 10.33 -12.30 2.95
CA VAL A 16 10.15 -11.54 4.19
C VAL A 16 9.07 -12.16 5.06
N ILE A 17 7.98 -12.66 4.47
CA ILE A 17 6.90 -13.33 5.21
C ILE A 17 7.44 -14.61 5.86
N GLU A 18 8.16 -15.45 5.12
CA GLU A 18 8.74 -16.69 5.65
C GLU A 18 9.74 -16.40 6.78
N ASN A 19 10.58 -15.36 6.62
CA ASN A 19 11.53 -14.96 7.65
C ASN A 19 10.83 -14.52 8.94
N ILE A 20 9.72 -13.79 8.83
CA ILE A 20 8.89 -13.39 9.99
C ILE A 20 8.27 -14.62 10.65
N ILE A 21 7.68 -15.54 9.88
CA ILE A 21 7.11 -16.78 10.42
C ILE A 21 8.19 -17.59 11.15
N ALA A 22 9.35 -17.79 10.51
CA ALA A 22 10.45 -18.57 11.07
C ALA A 22 11.01 -17.94 12.35
N LEU A 23 11.13 -16.61 12.41
CA LEU A 23 11.58 -15.89 13.61
C LEU A 23 10.57 -16.05 14.76
N GLU A 24 9.32 -15.73 14.51
CA GLU A 24 8.32 -15.65 15.57
C GLU A 24 7.91 -17.03 16.07
N CYS A 25 7.80 -18.03 15.20
CA CYS A 25 7.47 -19.39 15.62
C CYS A 25 8.57 -20.08 16.46
N GLN A 26 9.80 -19.55 16.52
CA GLN A 26 10.81 -20.04 17.46
C GLN A 26 10.45 -19.70 18.91
N SER A 27 9.89 -18.51 19.15
CA SER A 27 9.51 -18.05 20.49
C SER A 27 8.03 -18.26 20.81
N HIS A 28 7.20 -18.36 19.77
CA HIS A 28 5.76 -18.47 19.83
C HIS A 28 5.28 -19.63 18.94
N PRO A 29 5.55 -20.90 19.32
CA PRO A 29 5.17 -22.05 18.52
C PRO A 29 3.63 -22.19 18.36
N GLU A 30 2.86 -21.53 19.22
CA GLU A 30 1.40 -21.50 19.21
C GLU A 30 0.79 -20.56 18.15
N ILE A 31 1.61 -19.79 17.42
CA ILE A 31 1.16 -19.02 16.26
C ILE A 31 0.57 -19.99 15.23
N ILE A 32 -0.73 -19.79 14.94
CA ILE A 32 -1.49 -20.66 14.05
C ILE A 32 -1.48 -20.18 12.60
N GLY A 33 -1.24 -18.89 12.36
CA GLY A 33 -1.33 -18.33 11.02
C GLY A 33 -0.92 -16.87 10.88
N VAL A 34 -0.97 -16.40 9.63
CA VAL A 34 -0.66 -15.03 9.23
C VAL A 34 -1.91 -14.38 8.65
N LEU A 35 -2.22 -13.16 9.08
CA LEU A 35 -3.28 -12.31 8.53
C LEU A 35 -2.64 -11.24 7.62
N HIS A 36 -2.89 -11.29 6.31
CA HIS A 36 -2.31 -10.36 5.36
C HIS A 36 -3.34 -9.38 4.78
N CYS A 37 -3.13 -8.08 4.96
CA CYS A 37 -4.08 -7.02 4.58
C CYS A 37 -3.90 -6.51 3.14
N GLY A 38 -3.63 -7.42 2.19
CA GLY A 38 -3.50 -7.08 0.77
C GLY A 38 -2.13 -6.57 0.33
N ASP A 39 -1.99 -6.44 -0.99
CA ASP A 39 -0.75 -6.15 -1.71
C ASP A 39 0.34 -7.17 -1.37
N VAL A 40 -0.02 -8.46 -1.47
CA VAL A 40 0.95 -9.56 -1.53
C VAL A 40 1.63 -9.56 -2.90
N SER A 41 0.91 -9.11 -3.92
CA SER A 41 1.30 -9.15 -5.33
C SER A 41 1.45 -10.58 -5.84
N LEU A 42 0.31 -11.28 -5.81
CA LEU A 42 0.11 -12.59 -6.40
C LEU A 42 0.14 -12.46 -7.92
N PHE A 43 1.33 -12.63 -8.51
CA PHE A 43 1.52 -12.65 -9.96
C PHE A 43 2.20 -13.96 -10.37
N ASP A 44 1.65 -14.64 -11.37
CA ASP A 44 2.33 -15.76 -12.01
C ASP A 44 3.26 -15.24 -13.11
N TYR A 45 4.47 -15.80 -13.21
CA TYR A 45 5.43 -15.51 -14.26
C TYR A 45 4.80 -15.56 -15.66
N HIS A 46 3.92 -16.52 -15.90
CA HIS A 46 3.24 -16.69 -17.19
C HIS A 46 2.27 -15.56 -17.54
N ASN A 47 1.77 -14.83 -16.54
CA ASN A 47 0.82 -13.72 -16.71
C ASN A 47 1.50 -12.34 -16.61
N LEU A 48 2.80 -12.27 -16.40
CA LEU A 48 3.51 -11.00 -16.29
C LEU A 48 3.37 -10.13 -17.55
N THR A 49 3.33 -10.77 -18.71
CA THR A 49 3.18 -10.10 -20.01
C THR A 49 1.77 -9.54 -20.22
N THR A 50 0.76 -10.08 -19.51
CA THR A 50 -0.63 -9.59 -19.58
C THR A 50 -0.93 -8.54 -18.51
N ALA A 51 -0.04 -8.36 -17.52
CA ALA A 51 -0.14 -7.28 -16.55
C ALA A 51 -0.06 -5.91 -17.25
N SER A 52 -0.84 -4.94 -16.78
CA SER A 52 -0.81 -3.58 -17.33
C SER A 52 0.57 -2.94 -17.20
N GLU A 53 0.92 -2.00 -18.08
CA GLU A 53 2.21 -1.29 -18.04
C GLU A 53 2.49 -0.66 -16.67
N ARG A 54 1.45 -0.14 -16.00
CA ARG A 54 1.56 0.40 -14.64
C ARG A 54 2.03 -0.67 -13.65
N GLU A 55 1.41 -1.85 -13.66
CA GLU A 55 1.79 -2.95 -12.76
C GLU A 55 3.19 -3.47 -13.11
N GLN A 56 3.52 -3.63 -14.40
CA GLN A 56 4.89 -3.99 -14.81
C GLN A 56 5.93 -3.00 -14.29
N ARG A 57 5.67 -1.68 -14.35
CA ARG A 57 6.55 -0.65 -13.80
C ARG A 57 6.67 -0.74 -12.27
N LEU A 58 5.58 -1.07 -11.57
CA LEU A 58 5.60 -1.23 -10.12
C LEU A 58 6.40 -2.47 -9.72
N LEU A 59 6.12 -3.61 -10.36
CA LEU A 59 6.89 -4.84 -10.19
C LEU A 59 8.39 -4.61 -10.42
N ALA A 60 8.74 -3.89 -11.49
CA ALA A 60 10.13 -3.50 -11.76
C ALA A 60 10.72 -2.58 -10.67
N LYS A 61 9.94 -1.64 -10.13
CA LYS A 61 10.37 -0.72 -9.07
C LYS A 61 10.65 -1.45 -7.76
N HIS A 62 9.89 -2.48 -7.43
CA HIS A 62 10.08 -3.27 -6.21
C HIS A 62 11.27 -4.24 -6.32
N ALA A 63 12.01 -4.20 -7.44
CA ALA A 63 13.28 -4.92 -7.67
C ALA A 63 13.21 -6.43 -7.39
N ASN A 64 11.99 -6.99 -7.42
CA ASN A 64 11.73 -8.29 -6.83
C ASN A 64 11.50 -9.34 -7.90
N PRO A 65 11.90 -10.59 -7.63
CA PRO A 65 11.60 -11.68 -8.51
C PRO A 65 10.11 -12.01 -8.43
N VAL A 66 9.32 -11.45 -9.34
CA VAL A 66 7.88 -11.79 -9.48
C VAL A 66 7.66 -13.31 -9.67
N HIS A 67 8.71 -14.05 -10.04
CA HIS A 67 8.73 -15.50 -10.09
C HIS A 67 8.60 -16.22 -8.75
N LEU A 68 8.65 -15.51 -7.60
CA LEU A 68 8.55 -16.17 -6.29
C LEU A 68 7.23 -16.92 -6.11
N VAL A 69 6.09 -16.32 -6.50
CA VAL A 69 4.76 -16.96 -6.39
C VAL A 69 4.69 -18.21 -7.27
N THR A 70 5.33 -18.22 -8.45
CA THR A 70 5.37 -19.39 -9.34
C THR A 70 5.96 -20.62 -8.65
N HIS A 71 6.93 -20.47 -7.75
CA HIS A 71 7.46 -21.58 -6.95
C HIS A 71 6.45 -22.15 -5.94
N TYR A 72 5.53 -21.32 -5.44
CA TYR A 72 4.44 -21.79 -4.58
C TYR A 72 3.34 -22.46 -5.40
N LEU A 73 2.99 -21.89 -6.56
CA LEU A 73 1.98 -22.44 -7.48
C LEU A 73 2.36 -23.81 -8.05
N ASN A 74 3.65 -24.07 -8.27
CA ASN A 74 4.13 -25.37 -8.75
C ASN A 74 4.53 -26.33 -7.62
N GLY A 75 4.26 -25.98 -6.36
CA GLY A 75 4.54 -26.82 -5.20
C GLY A 75 6.01 -26.96 -4.81
N LYS A 76 6.94 -26.22 -5.44
CA LYS A 76 8.37 -26.19 -5.03
C LYS A 76 8.60 -25.49 -3.70
N LYS A 77 7.67 -24.60 -3.31
CA LYS A 77 7.63 -23.93 -2.00
C LYS A 77 6.22 -24.04 -1.41
N HIS A 78 6.12 -23.88 -0.09
CA HIS A 78 4.89 -23.80 0.67
C HIS A 78 5.11 -22.86 1.85
N PHE A 79 4.03 -22.26 2.37
CA PHE A 79 4.11 -21.43 3.56
C PHE A 79 4.21 -22.29 4.82
N LEU A 80 5.09 -21.92 5.75
CA LEU A 80 5.29 -22.66 7.02
C LEU A 80 4.08 -22.59 7.97
N ARG A 81 3.18 -21.62 7.75
CA ARG A 81 1.94 -21.42 8.50
C ARG A 81 0.82 -21.04 7.54
N GLN A 82 -0.41 -21.29 7.97
CA GLN A 82 -1.57 -20.90 7.19
C GLN A 82 -1.62 -19.38 7.04
N MET A 83 -1.66 -18.91 5.80
CA MET A 83 -1.87 -17.52 5.47
C MET A 83 -3.33 -17.28 5.12
N TYR A 84 -3.90 -16.24 5.69
CA TYR A 84 -5.23 -15.73 5.40
C TYR A 84 -5.06 -14.34 4.78
N VAL A 85 -5.35 -14.24 3.49
CA VAL A 85 -4.98 -13.07 2.68
C VAL A 85 -6.24 -12.48 2.04
N ILE A 86 -6.39 -11.16 2.14
CA ILE A 86 -7.30 -10.41 1.26
C ILE A 86 -6.49 -9.83 0.09
N PRO A 87 -7.07 -9.67 -1.12
CA PRO A 87 -6.35 -9.02 -2.22
C PRO A 87 -6.18 -7.52 -1.96
N GLY A 88 -5.05 -6.93 -2.35
CA GLY A 88 -4.89 -5.48 -2.34
C GLY A 88 -5.31 -4.82 -3.65
N ASN A 89 -4.64 -3.74 -4.07
CA ASN A 89 -4.84 -3.12 -5.38
C ASN A 89 -3.71 -3.41 -6.39
N HIS A 90 -2.66 -4.12 -5.97
CA HIS A 90 -1.51 -4.53 -6.77
C HIS A 90 -1.44 -6.06 -6.90
N GLU A 91 -2.45 -6.64 -7.54
CA GLU A 91 -2.61 -8.10 -7.70
C GLU A 91 -2.93 -8.48 -9.16
N ASP A 92 -2.59 -9.70 -9.57
CA ASP A 92 -3.24 -10.34 -10.73
C ASP A 92 -4.62 -10.85 -10.31
N PHE A 93 -5.66 -10.06 -10.59
CA PHE A 93 -7.03 -10.41 -10.19
C PHE A 93 -7.58 -11.67 -10.87
N THR A 94 -6.98 -12.10 -12.00
CA THR A 94 -7.32 -13.39 -12.60
C THR A 94 -6.83 -14.51 -11.69
N LEU A 95 -5.56 -14.48 -11.30
CA LEU A 95 -4.98 -15.46 -10.38
C LEU A 95 -5.65 -15.43 -9.00
N VAL A 96 -5.95 -14.25 -8.45
CA VAL A 96 -6.70 -14.11 -7.20
C VAL A 96 -8.03 -14.85 -7.29
N THR A 97 -8.77 -14.67 -8.40
CA THR A 97 -10.05 -15.36 -8.61
C THR A 97 -9.86 -16.87 -8.67
N GLN A 98 -8.86 -17.35 -9.42
CA GLN A 98 -8.54 -18.78 -9.50
C GLN A 98 -8.17 -19.40 -8.15
N LEU A 99 -7.45 -18.66 -7.30
CA LEU A 99 -7.13 -19.09 -5.94
C LEU A 99 -8.37 -19.11 -5.03
N GLN A 100 -9.25 -18.12 -5.15
CA GLN A 100 -10.51 -18.04 -4.40
C GLN A 100 -11.53 -19.12 -4.81
N THR A 101 -11.53 -19.55 -6.07
CA THR A 101 -12.42 -20.62 -6.57
C THR A 101 -11.83 -22.01 -6.38
N GLY A 102 -10.53 -22.11 -6.07
CA GLY A 102 -9.80 -23.37 -5.95
C GLY A 102 -9.35 -23.97 -7.28
N GLU A 103 -9.52 -23.25 -8.40
CA GLU A 103 -8.98 -23.64 -9.72
C GLU A 103 -7.45 -23.74 -9.68
N ARG A 104 -6.80 -22.88 -8.89
CA ARG A 104 -5.40 -23.00 -8.51
C ARG A 104 -5.28 -23.00 -7.00
N GLN A 105 -4.22 -23.60 -6.48
CA GLN A 105 -3.98 -23.72 -5.05
C GLN A 105 -2.51 -23.50 -4.73
N ILE A 106 -2.27 -22.91 -3.56
CA ILE A 106 -0.94 -22.80 -2.95
C ILE A 106 -1.07 -23.40 -1.54
N ASN A 107 -0.18 -24.33 -1.21
CA ASN A 107 -0.20 -24.98 0.10
C ASN A 107 0.08 -23.94 1.21
N GLY A 108 -0.81 -23.88 2.20
CA GLY A 108 -0.75 -22.92 3.30
C GLY A 108 -1.28 -21.53 2.95
N LEU A 109 -1.99 -21.33 1.84
CA LEU A 109 -2.58 -20.03 1.46
C LEU A 109 -4.10 -20.13 1.30
N HIS A 110 -4.83 -19.26 1.99
CA HIS A 110 -6.27 -19.04 1.82
C HIS A 110 -6.50 -17.59 1.41
N VAL A 111 -6.94 -17.37 0.17
CA VAL A 111 -7.30 -16.03 -0.31
C VAL A 111 -8.79 -15.82 -0.05
N LEU A 112 -9.13 -14.91 0.86
CA LEU A 112 -10.51 -14.63 1.24
C LEU A 112 -11.24 -13.94 0.09
N LYS A 113 -12.49 -14.34 -0.15
CA LYS A 113 -13.44 -13.64 -1.03
C LYS A 113 -13.92 -12.37 -0.36
N GLN A 114 -14.44 -11.45 -1.17
CA GLN A 114 -15.01 -10.19 -0.66
C GLN A 114 -16.23 -10.48 0.22
N GLY A 115 -16.14 -10.13 1.50
CA GLY A 115 -17.19 -10.37 2.49
C GLY A 115 -17.22 -11.80 3.05
N GLU A 116 -16.20 -12.62 2.76
CA GLU A 116 -16.06 -13.94 3.38
C GLU A 116 -15.78 -13.80 4.88
N CYS A 117 -16.57 -14.49 5.70
CA CYS A 117 -16.40 -14.59 7.14
C CYS A 117 -15.94 -16.02 7.48
N LEU A 118 -14.64 -16.19 7.69
CA LEU A 118 -13.99 -17.48 7.88
C LEU A 118 -13.87 -17.80 9.38
N PRO A 119 -14.44 -18.92 9.87
CA PRO A 119 -14.15 -19.41 11.22
C PRO A 119 -12.75 -20.03 11.27
N VAL A 120 -11.95 -19.62 12.26
CA VAL A 120 -10.59 -20.12 12.50
C VAL A 120 -10.48 -20.60 13.94
N GLN A 121 -10.02 -21.84 14.12
CA GLN A 121 -9.85 -22.41 15.46
C GLN A 121 -8.55 -21.91 16.10
N VAL A 122 -8.66 -21.30 17.28
CA VAL A 122 -7.55 -20.75 18.05
C VAL A 122 -7.62 -21.30 19.46
N SER A 123 -6.75 -22.26 19.80
CA SER A 123 -6.86 -23.00 21.06
C SER A 123 -8.27 -23.62 21.22
N GLN A 124 -9.02 -23.23 22.27
CA GLN A 124 -10.37 -23.73 22.57
C GLN A 124 -11.50 -22.82 22.05
N GLN A 125 -11.17 -21.73 21.36
CA GLN A 125 -12.16 -20.78 20.81
C GLN A 125 -12.12 -20.79 19.27
N THR A 126 -13.26 -20.47 18.66
CA THR A 126 -13.35 -20.20 17.22
C THR A 126 -13.46 -18.69 17.03
N LEU A 127 -12.50 -18.09 16.32
CA LEU A 127 -12.57 -16.69 15.92
C LEU A 127 -13.14 -16.57 14.52
N LYS A 128 -13.88 -15.50 14.25
CA LYS A 128 -14.40 -15.17 12.92
C LYS A 128 -13.61 -14.05 12.28
N ILE A 129 -13.04 -14.34 11.11
CA ILE A 129 -12.22 -13.41 10.34
C ILE A 129 -12.99 -12.99 9.09
N LEU A 130 -13.33 -11.70 9.00
CA LEU A 130 -13.99 -11.11 7.83
C LEU A 130 -12.97 -10.43 6.93
N GLY A 131 -13.00 -10.72 5.63
CA GLY A 131 -12.09 -10.10 4.66
C GLY A 131 -12.78 -9.14 3.68
N ILE A 132 -12.27 -7.91 3.55
CA ILE A 132 -12.59 -6.98 2.47
C ILE A 132 -11.30 -6.44 1.86
N GLY A 133 -10.95 -6.96 0.70
CA GLY A 133 -9.78 -6.52 -0.06
C GLY A 133 -10.04 -5.32 -0.95
N LYS A 134 -9.14 -5.06 -1.90
CA LYS A 134 -9.23 -4.00 -2.92
C LYS A 134 -9.22 -2.59 -2.31
N ILE A 135 -9.36 -1.58 -3.16
CA ILE A 135 -9.45 -0.17 -2.73
C ILE A 135 -10.84 0.41 -2.96
N LEU A 136 -11.25 1.34 -2.10
CA LEU A 136 -12.45 2.15 -2.28
C LEU A 136 -12.13 3.61 -2.02
N PRO A 137 -11.49 4.29 -2.99
CA PRO A 137 -11.11 5.68 -2.82
C PRO A 137 -12.34 6.51 -2.47
N TRP A 138 -12.19 7.37 -1.47
CA TRP A 138 -13.17 8.32 -0.99
C TRP A 138 -14.20 8.82 -2.01
N GLN A 139 -13.72 9.33 -3.14
CA GLN A 139 -14.49 10.08 -4.13
C GLN A 139 -15.09 9.17 -5.21
N GLN A 140 -15.09 7.85 -5.00
CA GLN A 140 -15.23 6.89 -6.08
C GLN A 140 -16.30 5.81 -5.84
N VAL A 141 -17.41 6.16 -5.18
CA VAL A 141 -18.59 5.27 -5.15
C VAL A 141 -19.28 5.33 -6.52
N GLY A 142 -19.39 4.19 -7.20
CA GLY A 142 -20.14 4.07 -8.47
C GLY A 142 -19.35 3.58 -9.69
N PHE A 143 -18.08 3.22 -9.56
CA PHE A 143 -17.35 2.58 -10.67
C PHE A 143 -17.81 1.14 -10.86
N LYS A 144 -18.39 0.85 -12.02
CA LYS A 144 -18.68 -0.52 -12.43
C LYS A 144 -17.43 -1.16 -13.03
N ASN A 145 -17.16 -2.41 -12.64
CA ASN A 145 -16.27 -3.34 -13.34
C ASN A 145 -14.76 -3.03 -13.26
N LYS A 146 -14.29 -2.30 -12.25
CA LYS A 146 -12.84 -2.20 -11.98
C LYS A 146 -12.44 -3.31 -11.01
N PRO A 147 -11.63 -4.31 -11.41
CA PRO A 147 -11.36 -5.49 -10.59
C PRO A 147 -10.68 -5.16 -9.26
N LYS A 148 -9.86 -4.10 -9.23
CA LYS A 148 -9.16 -3.60 -8.04
C LYS A 148 -9.97 -2.69 -7.13
N GLN A 149 -11.24 -2.47 -7.42
CA GLN A 149 -12.11 -1.61 -6.61
C GLN A 149 -13.21 -2.41 -5.94
N ILE A 150 -13.46 -2.07 -4.67
CA ILE A 150 -14.61 -2.60 -3.93
C ILE A 150 -15.90 -2.16 -4.64
N GLN A 151 -16.78 -3.12 -4.86
CA GLN A 151 -18.10 -2.89 -5.46
C GLN A 151 -19.18 -2.80 -4.38
N GLU A 152 -20.33 -2.21 -4.69
CA GLU A 152 -21.45 -2.15 -3.74
C GLU A 152 -21.90 -3.55 -3.30
N GLN A 153 -21.86 -4.54 -4.20
CA GLN A 153 -22.18 -5.92 -3.87
C GLN A 153 -21.18 -6.52 -2.86
N ASP A 154 -19.90 -6.16 -2.92
CA ASP A 154 -18.89 -6.61 -1.96
C ASP A 154 -19.27 -6.13 -0.55
N LEU A 155 -19.66 -4.85 -0.42
CA LEU A 155 -20.12 -4.27 0.85
C LEU A 155 -21.43 -4.90 1.34
N LYS A 156 -22.37 -5.23 0.43
CA LYS A 156 -23.61 -5.94 0.78
C LYS A 156 -23.33 -7.33 1.32
N THR A 157 -22.46 -8.10 0.67
CA THR A 157 -22.03 -9.43 1.12
C THR A 157 -21.37 -9.34 2.49
N ALA A 158 -20.49 -8.36 2.71
CA ALA A 158 -19.84 -8.13 4.00
C ALA A 158 -20.83 -7.91 5.14
N ARG A 159 -21.86 -7.08 4.93
CA ARG A 159 -22.91 -6.84 5.93
C ARG A 159 -23.71 -8.09 6.27
N GLN A 160 -23.80 -9.06 5.36
CA GLN A 160 -24.47 -10.33 5.64
C GLN A 160 -23.68 -11.19 6.63
N ALA A 161 -22.38 -10.95 6.84
CA ALA A 161 -21.57 -11.64 7.84
C ALA A 161 -22.14 -11.48 9.26
N ILE A 162 -22.81 -10.36 9.57
CA ILE A 162 -23.48 -10.11 10.86
C ILE A 162 -24.49 -11.22 11.18
N LYS A 163 -25.19 -11.74 10.16
CA LYS A 163 -26.18 -12.82 10.33
C LYS A 163 -25.53 -14.12 10.78
N GLN A 164 -24.22 -14.28 10.59
CA GLN A 164 -23.47 -15.45 10.99
C GLN A 164 -22.95 -15.32 12.43
N GLY A 165 -23.14 -14.17 13.09
CA GLY A 165 -22.70 -13.89 14.46
C GLY A 165 -21.65 -12.76 14.53
N PRO A 166 -21.10 -12.49 15.73
CA PRO A 166 -20.12 -11.42 15.91
C PRO A 166 -18.83 -11.71 15.13
N VAL A 167 -18.24 -10.67 14.55
CA VAL A 167 -16.94 -10.73 13.86
C VAL A 167 -15.83 -10.37 14.85
N ASP A 168 -14.80 -11.21 14.95
CA ASP A 168 -13.68 -10.94 15.85
C ASP A 168 -12.65 -10.04 15.18
N ILE A 169 -12.23 -10.39 13.95
CA ILE A 169 -11.20 -9.66 13.22
C ILE A 169 -11.74 -9.30 11.84
N MET A 170 -11.60 -8.05 11.44
CA MET A 170 -11.86 -7.59 10.09
C MET A 170 -10.55 -7.17 9.41
N LEU A 171 -10.28 -7.75 8.24
CA LEU A 171 -9.15 -7.40 7.39
C LEU A 171 -9.61 -6.44 6.31
N LEU A 172 -8.92 -5.31 6.20
CA LEU A 172 -9.13 -4.29 5.17
C LEU A 172 -7.82 -4.03 4.44
N HIS A 173 -7.86 -3.82 3.13
CA HIS A 173 -6.70 -3.24 2.45
C HIS A 173 -6.77 -1.72 2.51
N GLU A 174 -7.84 -1.12 1.97
CA GLU A 174 -8.13 0.30 2.15
C GLU A 174 -8.65 0.57 3.58
N PRO A 175 -8.10 1.55 4.31
CA PRO A 175 -8.58 1.89 5.64
C PRO A 175 -9.94 2.63 5.60
N PRO A 176 -10.65 2.73 6.73
CA PRO A 176 -11.74 3.70 6.85
C PRO A 176 -11.22 5.14 6.69
N VAL A 177 -12.14 6.09 6.48
CA VAL A 177 -11.80 7.53 6.50
C VAL A 177 -11.04 7.89 7.77
N LEU A 178 -9.84 8.43 7.60
CA LEU A 178 -8.98 8.92 8.66
C LEU A 178 -8.25 10.19 8.21
N GLN A 179 -7.77 10.98 9.18
CA GLN A 179 -6.86 12.10 8.96
C GLN A 179 -5.54 11.85 9.67
N THR A 180 -4.43 12.05 8.97
CA THR A 180 -3.13 12.13 9.66
C THR A 180 -3.01 13.43 10.45
N TYR A 181 -2.25 13.40 11.54
CA TYR A 181 -2.00 14.58 12.37
C TYR A 181 -0.50 14.74 12.63
N ALA A 182 0.11 15.81 12.11
CA ALA A 182 1.53 16.06 12.26
C ALA A 182 1.77 17.40 12.95
N LYS A 183 2.39 17.37 14.14
CA LYS A 183 2.82 18.59 14.88
C LYS A 183 1.71 19.66 14.99
N ARG A 184 0.49 19.26 15.38
CA ARG A 184 -0.68 20.16 15.50
C ARG A 184 -1.23 20.73 14.19
N ARG A 185 -0.83 20.16 13.04
CA ARG A 185 -1.43 20.48 11.74
C ARG A 185 -2.19 19.27 11.23
N ARG A 186 -3.42 19.53 10.76
CA ARG A 186 -4.23 18.57 10.00
C ARG A 186 -3.44 18.14 8.76
N GLY A 187 -3.21 16.85 8.62
CA GLY A 187 -2.59 16.26 7.45
C GLY A 187 -3.64 15.82 6.41
N PRO A 188 -3.21 15.09 5.36
CA PRO A 188 -4.12 14.54 4.37
C PRO A 188 -5.18 13.62 5.01
N ILE A 189 -6.36 13.69 4.40
CA ILE A 189 -7.46 12.74 4.59
C ILE A 189 -7.23 11.56 3.64
N PHE A 190 -7.46 10.34 4.12
CA PHE A 190 -7.31 9.11 3.36
C PHE A 190 -8.37 8.09 3.80
N GLY A 191 -8.46 6.96 3.09
CA GLY A 191 -9.43 5.92 3.39
C GLY A 191 -10.81 6.15 2.79
N SER A 192 -11.75 5.31 3.21
CA SER A 192 -13.12 5.27 2.68
C SER A 192 -14.19 5.54 3.73
N LEU A 193 -15.11 6.44 3.42
CA LEU A 193 -16.30 6.70 4.25
C LEU A 193 -17.22 5.47 4.32
N GLU A 194 -17.39 4.76 3.21
CA GLU A 194 -18.23 3.55 3.17
C GLU A 194 -17.64 2.41 4.00
N LEU A 195 -16.31 2.31 4.09
CA LEU A 195 -15.67 1.35 5.00
C LEU A 195 -15.83 1.75 6.47
N LYS A 196 -15.81 3.05 6.81
CA LYS A 196 -16.17 3.49 8.18
C LYS A 196 -17.60 3.08 8.52
N LYS A 197 -18.56 3.29 7.62
CA LYS A 197 -19.95 2.85 7.81
C LYS A 197 -20.04 1.34 7.98
N LEU A 198 -19.34 0.58 7.14
CA LEU A 198 -19.30 -0.88 7.24
C LEU A 198 -18.74 -1.37 8.59
N ILE A 199 -17.67 -0.75 9.10
CA ILE A 199 -17.11 -1.08 10.41
C ILE A 199 -18.14 -0.82 11.52
N LEU A 200 -18.85 0.31 11.46
CA LEU A 200 -19.89 0.65 12.43
C LEU A 200 -21.09 -0.30 12.37
N ASP A 201 -21.46 -0.75 11.16
CA ASP A 201 -22.53 -1.73 10.96
C ASP A 201 -22.16 -3.10 11.54
N ILE A 202 -20.92 -3.56 11.31
CA ILE A 202 -20.46 -4.92 11.66
C ILE A 202 -19.96 -5.01 13.11
N ARG A 203 -19.37 -3.92 13.63
CA ARG A 203 -18.74 -3.82 14.95
C ARG A 203 -17.74 -4.96 15.25
N PRO A 204 -16.71 -5.17 14.41
CA PRO A 204 -15.69 -6.17 14.68
C PRO A 204 -14.91 -5.81 15.96
N ARG A 205 -14.36 -6.82 16.66
CA ARG A 205 -13.54 -6.56 17.86
C ARG A 205 -12.17 -5.95 17.55
N LEU A 206 -11.66 -6.17 16.33
CA LEU A 206 -10.41 -5.63 15.82
C LEU A 206 -10.48 -5.41 14.30
N VAL A 207 -9.99 -4.27 13.83
CA VAL A 207 -9.78 -4.01 12.39
C VAL A 207 -8.30 -3.88 12.10
N LEU A 208 -7.82 -4.61 11.09
CA LEU A 208 -6.47 -4.50 10.54
C LEU A 208 -6.57 -3.89 9.14
N ALA A 209 -5.76 -2.89 8.84
CA ALA A 209 -5.77 -2.16 7.58
C ALA A 209 -4.36 -2.06 6.95
N GLY A 210 -4.27 -2.12 5.63
CA GLY A 210 -3.04 -1.96 4.85
C GLY A 210 -2.95 -0.62 4.12
N HIS A 211 -2.36 -0.64 2.92
CA HIS A 211 -2.36 0.38 1.86
C HIS A 211 -1.58 1.66 2.15
N MET A 212 -1.58 2.14 3.39
CA MET A 212 -0.99 3.44 3.72
C MET A 212 0.53 3.40 3.94
N HIS A 213 1.10 2.20 4.06
CA HIS A 213 2.54 1.96 4.27
C HIS A 213 3.12 2.59 5.55
N TYR A 214 2.29 2.90 6.54
CA TYR A 214 2.74 3.38 7.86
C TYR A 214 1.86 2.84 8.97
N GLU A 215 2.48 2.61 10.12
CA GLU A 215 1.82 2.06 11.29
C GLU A 215 1.01 3.14 12.00
N TYR A 216 -0.20 2.79 12.43
CA TYR A 216 -1.02 3.65 13.28
C TYR A 216 -1.95 2.82 14.15
N GLN A 217 -2.42 3.45 15.23
CA GLN A 217 -3.49 2.94 16.06
C GLN A 217 -4.51 4.04 16.28
N THR A 218 -5.79 3.71 16.13
CA THR A 218 -6.89 4.62 16.42
C THR A 218 -8.12 3.81 16.80
N VAL A 219 -9.21 4.50 17.10
CA VAL A 219 -10.46 3.88 17.50
C VAL A 219 -11.60 4.59 16.77
N ILE A 220 -12.52 3.82 16.19
CA ILE A 220 -13.82 4.33 15.75
C ILE A 220 -14.83 3.89 16.82
N GLU A 221 -15.34 4.85 17.58
CA GLU A 221 -16.11 4.60 18.81
C GLU A 221 -15.29 3.82 19.85
N ASP A 222 -15.53 2.51 19.95
CA ASP A 222 -14.86 1.52 20.81
C ASP A 222 -14.13 0.43 20.00
N ILE A 223 -14.14 0.52 18.67
CA ILE A 223 -13.57 -0.48 17.76
C ILE A 223 -12.11 -0.11 17.45
N PRO A 224 -11.11 -0.91 17.88
CA PRO A 224 -9.71 -0.62 17.61
C PRO A 224 -9.39 -0.85 16.13
N ILE A 225 -8.72 0.14 15.53
CA ILE A 225 -8.26 0.11 14.14
C ILE A 225 -6.73 0.19 14.12
N ILE A 226 -6.10 -0.78 13.48
CA ILE A 226 -4.66 -0.89 13.37
C ILE A 226 -4.26 -0.76 11.91
N GLY A 227 -3.46 0.25 11.61
CA GLY A 227 -2.78 0.37 10.32
C GLY A 227 -1.46 -0.40 10.36
N LEU A 228 -1.27 -1.29 9.40
CA LEU A 228 -0.04 -2.03 9.20
C LEU A 228 0.90 -1.22 8.31
N GLY A 229 2.18 -1.27 8.64
CA GLY A 229 3.24 -0.58 7.91
C GLY A 229 3.60 -1.27 6.61
N TYR A 230 4.77 -0.91 6.08
CA TYR A 230 5.27 -1.48 4.84
C TYR A 230 5.93 -2.85 5.10
N GLY A 231 5.18 -3.94 4.92
CA GLY A 231 5.65 -5.29 5.23
C GLY A 231 6.86 -5.73 4.42
N ALA A 232 7.04 -5.19 3.21
CA ALA A 232 8.25 -5.36 2.40
C ALA A 232 9.55 -4.96 3.14
N GLU A 233 9.48 -4.05 4.12
CA GLU A 233 10.62 -3.67 4.98
C GLU A 233 10.81 -4.60 6.19
N GLY A 234 10.03 -5.67 6.31
CA GLY A 234 10.06 -6.59 7.45
C GLY A 234 9.30 -6.07 8.67
N ARG A 235 8.33 -5.18 8.47
CA ARG A 235 7.48 -4.63 9.54
C ARG A 235 6.16 -5.38 9.63
N TYR A 236 5.76 -5.74 10.84
CA TYR A 236 4.58 -6.57 11.10
C TYR A 236 4.05 -6.30 12.51
N ALA A 237 3.01 -7.03 12.88
CA ALA A 237 2.51 -7.04 14.24
C ALA A 237 2.21 -8.47 14.71
N LEU A 238 2.21 -8.67 16.03
CA LEU A 238 1.75 -9.88 16.70
C LEU A 238 0.39 -9.61 17.35
N ILE A 239 -0.49 -10.61 17.29
CA ILE A 239 -1.83 -10.54 17.86
C ILE A 239 -2.01 -11.67 18.88
N ASP A 240 -2.37 -11.29 20.10
CA ASP A 240 -2.60 -12.25 21.18
C ASP A 240 -4.05 -12.79 21.25
N GLU A 241 -4.33 -13.66 22.22
CA GLU A 241 -5.66 -14.24 22.49
C GLU A 241 -6.74 -13.22 22.88
N ARG A 242 -6.33 -12.02 23.30
CA ARG A 242 -7.21 -10.91 23.65
C ARG A 242 -7.32 -9.91 22.52
N LEU A 243 -6.76 -10.22 21.34
CA LEU A 243 -6.68 -9.36 20.17
C LEU A 243 -5.87 -8.07 20.42
N GLN A 244 -4.93 -8.10 21.38
CA GLN A 244 -3.99 -7.01 21.58
C GLN A 244 -2.89 -7.09 20.53
N VAL A 245 -2.47 -5.92 20.03
CA VAL A 245 -1.55 -5.82 18.90
C VAL A 245 -0.22 -5.20 19.31
N THR A 246 0.87 -5.89 19.03
CA THR A 246 2.24 -5.41 19.26
C THR A 246 3.01 -5.33 17.95
N PHE A 247 3.45 -4.14 17.56
CA PHE A 247 4.27 -3.94 16.37
C PHE A 247 5.70 -4.46 16.56
N LYS A 248 6.26 -5.05 15.49
CA LYS A 248 7.59 -5.65 15.45
C LYS A 248 8.25 -5.40 14.09
N SER A 249 9.58 -5.52 14.06
CA SER A 249 10.38 -5.41 12.84
C SER A 249 11.44 -6.49 12.84
N LEU A 250 11.66 -7.15 11.70
CA LEU A 250 12.76 -8.11 11.53
C LEU A 250 14.13 -7.51 11.86
N LYS A 251 14.26 -6.19 11.68
CA LYS A 251 15.49 -5.43 11.96
C LYS A 251 15.59 -4.98 13.42
N ASN A 252 14.63 -5.36 14.27
CA ASN A 252 14.50 -4.87 15.66
C ASN A 252 14.44 -3.33 15.77
N GLU A 253 13.92 -2.67 14.74
CA GLU A 253 13.75 -1.22 14.74
C GLU A 253 12.53 -0.81 15.58
N LEU A 254 12.64 0.33 16.26
CA LEU A 254 11.50 0.92 16.95
C LEU A 254 10.50 1.46 15.93
N ILE A 255 9.28 0.92 15.96
CA ILE A 255 8.19 1.38 15.11
C ILE A 255 7.53 2.62 15.72
N SER A 256 7.57 3.72 14.97
CA SER A 256 6.92 4.96 15.35
C SER A 256 5.50 5.01 14.79
N LEU A 257 4.51 5.10 15.66
CA LEU A 257 3.11 5.20 15.24
C LEU A 257 2.80 6.58 14.68
N THR A 258 2.13 6.60 13.54
CA THR A 258 1.55 7.80 12.95
C THR A 258 0.29 8.16 13.71
N ASN A 259 0.21 9.41 14.19
CA ASN A 259 -1.01 9.90 14.80
C ASN A 259 -2.08 10.08 13.72
N VAL A 260 -3.18 9.35 13.87
CA VAL A 260 -4.35 9.47 13.00
C VAL A 260 -5.60 9.68 13.84
N VAL A 261 -6.54 10.45 13.31
CA VAL A 261 -7.83 10.70 13.93
C VAL A 261 -8.94 10.30 12.98
N THR A 262 -10.06 9.86 13.56
CA THR A 262 -11.28 9.64 12.80
C THR A 262 -11.87 10.98 12.38
N ILE A 263 -12.50 11.00 11.21
CA ILE A 263 -13.19 12.19 10.71
C ILE A 263 -14.68 11.87 10.58
N ASP A 264 -15.52 12.81 10.98
CA ASP A 264 -16.96 12.71 10.79
C ASP A 264 -17.37 13.14 9.38
N GLU A 265 -18.49 12.58 8.91
CA GLU A 265 -19.00 12.85 7.56
C GLU A 265 -19.16 14.34 7.27
N LYS A 266 -19.62 15.09 8.28
CA LYS A 266 -19.85 16.54 8.23
C LYS A 266 -18.58 17.39 8.13
N ASP A 267 -17.43 16.87 8.60
CA ASP A 267 -16.13 17.54 8.51
C ASP A 267 -15.43 17.27 7.17
N LEU A 268 -16.17 16.57 6.32
CA LEU A 268 -16.06 16.36 4.91
C LEU A 268 -15.63 17.60 4.16
N PRO A 269 -14.50 17.74 3.42
CA PRO A 269 -14.49 18.73 2.36
C PRO A 269 -15.70 18.45 1.48
N ARG A 270 -16.71 19.32 1.52
CA ARG A 270 -17.89 19.17 0.66
C ARG A 270 -17.38 19.24 -0.77
N ASP A 271 -17.80 18.30 -1.61
CA ASP A 271 -17.61 18.36 -3.06
C ASP A 271 -18.50 19.48 -3.64
N ASP A 272 -18.40 20.70 -3.10
CA ASP A 272 -18.72 21.90 -3.84
C ASP A 272 -17.75 21.86 -5.01
N LYS A 273 -18.25 21.33 -6.13
CA LYS A 273 -17.50 20.95 -7.34
C LYS A 273 -16.17 21.67 -7.41
N PRO A 274 -15.02 20.99 -7.50
CA PRO A 274 -13.80 21.68 -7.81
C PRO A 274 -14.00 22.32 -9.18
N GLU A 275 -14.34 23.62 -9.22
CA GLU A 275 -13.90 24.46 -10.31
C GLU A 275 -12.40 24.21 -10.35
N LEU A 276 -11.95 23.46 -11.35
CA LEU A 276 -10.55 23.35 -11.72
C LEU A 276 -10.07 24.75 -12.15
N LYS A 277 -9.96 25.67 -11.20
CA LYS A 277 -9.17 26.88 -11.30
C LYS A 277 -7.77 26.50 -10.82
N THR A 278 -7.04 25.83 -11.71
CA THR A 278 -5.58 25.73 -11.65
C THR A 278 -4.99 27.13 -11.86
N THR A 279 -4.96 27.93 -10.79
CA THR A 279 -4.03 29.06 -10.64
C THR A 279 -3.60 29.13 -9.18
N VAL A 280 -2.81 28.16 -8.74
CA VAL A 280 -2.04 28.32 -7.51
C VAL A 280 -0.82 29.17 -7.85
N ASN A 281 -0.92 30.46 -7.56
CA ASN A 281 0.19 31.40 -7.53
C ASN A 281 0.99 31.12 -6.25
N ILE A 282 2.09 30.35 -6.34
CA ILE A 282 2.94 30.02 -5.19
C ILE A 282 3.99 31.12 -5.02
N ASN A 283 3.79 31.97 -4.01
CA ASN A 283 4.81 32.89 -3.51
C ASN A 283 5.75 32.14 -2.55
N PRO A 284 7.09 32.28 -2.63
CA PRO A 284 8.02 31.38 -1.96
C PRO A 284 8.65 32.03 -0.72
N HIS A 285 8.22 31.68 0.49
CA HIS A 285 9.10 31.81 1.66
C HIS A 285 8.76 30.82 2.77
N ILE A 286 9.82 30.27 3.37
CA ILE A 286 9.91 29.44 4.60
C ILE A 286 9.89 27.91 4.37
N ARG A 287 11.11 27.37 4.21
CA ARG A 287 11.50 25.96 4.42
C ARG A 287 11.94 25.74 5.87
N LYS A 288 11.55 24.61 6.50
CA LYS A 288 12.39 23.69 7.32
C LYS A 288 11.70 22.31 7.39
N SER A 289 12.10 21.33 6.57
CA SER A 289 13.04 20.20 6.84
C SER A 289 12.45 19.01 7.61
N LYS A 290 12.05 17.94 6.89
CA LYS A 290 12.13 16.53 7.31
C LYS A 290 12.44 15.64 6.09
N SER A 291 13.07 14.51 6.40
CA SER A 291 13.94 13.65 5.59
C SER A 291 13.36 13.16 4.26
N ARG A 292 14.13 13.38 3.20
CA ARG A 292 13.89 12.91 1.85
C ARG A 292 14.45 11.49 1.72
N ILE A 293 13.59 10.54 1.32
CA ILE A 293 13.97 9.49 0.36
C ILE A 293 14.84 10.18 -0.69
N ALA A 294 16.06 9.68 -0.94
CA ALA A 294 17.01 10.27 -1.88
C ALA A 294 16.28 10.58 -3.19
N ARG A 295 15.81 11.83 -3.32
CA ARG A 295 15.33 12.34 -4.59
C ARG A 295 16.54 12.23 -5.50
N PRO A 296 16.39 11.80 -6.76
CA PRO A 296 17.48 11.89 -7.72
C PRO A 296 18.11 13.26 -7.56
N SER A 297 19.43 13.29 -7.34
CA SER A 297 20.14 14.53 -7.02
C SER A 297 19.59 15.65 -7.89
N PRO A 298 19.12 16.75 -7.30
CA PRO A 298 18.50 17.82 -8.05
C PRO A 298 19.44 18.15 -9.21
N LEU A 299 18.89 18.17 -10.43
CA LEU A 299 19.68 18.49 -11.62
C LEU A 299 20.47 19.78 -11.34
N PRO A 300 21.74 19.86 -11.78
CA PRO A 300 22.64 20.98 -11.45
C PRO A 300 22.16 22.34 -11.99
N VAL A 301 21.20 22.32 -12.92
CA VAL A 301 20.54 23.48 -13.54
C VAL A 301 19.03 23.23 -13.69
N THR A 302 18.26 24.30 -13.67
CA THR A 302 16.80 24.30 -13.92
C THR A 302 16.47 24.82 -15.32
N ARG A 303 15.24 24.58 -15.81
CA ARG A 303 14.76 25.19 -17.07
C ARG A 303 14.88 26.71 -17.05
N LYS A 304 14.63 27.34 -15.89
CA LYS A 304 14.78 28.79 -15.72
C LYS A 304 16.23 29.24 -15.89
N ASP A 305 17.18 28.49 -15.33
CA ASP A 305 18.61 28.79 -15.47
C ASP A 305 19.05 28.76 -16.94
N ILE A 306 18.65 27.72 -17.68
CA ILE A 306 18.98 27.58 -19.10
C ILE A 306 18.32 28.70 -19.92
N ARG A 307 17.04 28.97 -19.71
CA ARG A 307 16.33 30.05 -20.42
C ARG A 307 16.99 31.41 -20.20
N GLN A 308 17.31 31.73 -18.96
CA GLN A 308 17.94 33.00 -18.62
C GLN A 308 19.34 33.11 -19.22
N ARG A 309 20.13 32.02 -19.21
CA ARG A 309 21.50 32.03 -19.72
C ARG A 309 21.56 32.13 -21.25
N PHE A 310 20.65 31.47 -21.95
CA PHE A 310 20.68 31.34 -23.42
C PHE A 310 19.54 32.11 -24.10
N ALA A 311 18.87 33.03 -23.37
CA ALA A 311 17.77 33.86 -23.86
C ALA A 311 16.62 33.08 -24.54
N LEU A 312 16.34 31.86 -24.06
CA LEU A 312 15.28 31.01 -24.62
C LEU A 312 13.90 31.42 -24.11
N THR A 313 12.90 31.24 -24.96
CA THR A 313 11.49 31.56 -24.74
C THR A 313 10.65 30.32 -24.43
N ASP A 314 9.33 30.47 -24.30
CA ASP A 314 8.43 29.33 -24.15
C ASP A 314 8.26 28.49 -25.43
N GLN A 315 8.60 29.04 -26.60
CA GLN A 315 8.59 28.29 -27.86
C GLN A 315 9.69 27.22 -27.89
N ASP A 316 10.75 27.39 -27.09
CA ASP A 316 11.91 26.49 -26.99
C ASP A 316 11.70 25.32 -26.01
N ASN A 317 10.45 25.01 -25.64
CA ASN A 317 10.15 23.95 -24.68
C ASN A 317 10.52 22.55 -25.18
N ALA A 318 10.45 22.31 -26.49
CA ALA A 318 10.82 21.04 -27.09
C ALA A 318 12.34 20.78 -26.91
N ILE A 319 13.18 21.70 -27.38
CA ILE A 319 14.64 21.62 -27.27
C ILE A 319 15.12 21.57 -25.81
N LEU A 320 14.46 22.29 -24.89
CA LEU A 320 14.76 22.17 -23.45
C LEU A 320 14.42 20.78 -22.89
N THR A 321 13.35 20.16 -23.37
CA THR A 321 12.97 18.80 -22.92
C THR A 321 14.02 17.78 -23.36
N GLU A 322 14.51 17.91 -24.59
CA GLU A 322 15.58 17.07 -25.14
C GLU A 322 16.91 17.28 -24.40
N TYR A 323 17.31 18.54 -24.16
CA TYR A 323 18.49 18.86 -23.36
C TYR A 323 18.44 18.21 -21.98
N PHE A 324 17.32 18.31 -21.26
CA PHE A 324 17.20 17.72 -19.92
C PHE A 324 17.17 16.18 -19.94
N SER A 325 16.70 15.57 -21.03
CA SER A 325 16.82 14.13 -21.25
C SER A 325 18.30 13.74 -21.42
N ALA A 326 19.02 14.46 -22.28
CA ALA A 326 20.45 14.23 -22.53
C ALA A 326 21.31 14.49 -21.28
N LEU A 327 20.99 15.52 -20.48
CA LEU A 327 21.68 15.82 -19.23
C LEU A 327 21.50 14.70 -18.20
N LYS A 328 20.29 14.12 -18.09
CA LYS A 328 20.06 12.95 -17.21
C LYS A 328 20.89 11.74 -17.64
N ALA A 329 20.95 11.47 -18.94
CA ALA A 329 21.78 10.39 -19.48
C ALA A 329 23.28 10.65 -19.18
N LYS A 330 23.73 11.90 -19.30
CA LYS A 330 25.11 12.29 -18.96
C LYS A 330 25.42 12.13 -17.47
N ILE A 331 24.50 12.52 -16.59
CA ILE A 331 24.63 12.36 -15.13
C ILE A 331 24.67 10.89 -14.71
N ALA A 332 23.94 10.01 -15.42
CA ALA A 332 23.99 8.57 -15.15
C ALA A 332 25.40 7.98 -15.38
N ILE A 333 26.18 8.57 -16.30
CA ILE A 333 27.56 8.15 -16.61
C ILE A 333 28.58 8.90 -15.76
N GLN A 334 28.32 10.18 -15.47
CA GLN A 334 29.17 11.06 -14.68
C GLN A 334 28.36 11.71 -13.55
N PRO A 335 28.24 11.06 -12.37
CA PRO A 335 27.38 11.53 -11.28
C PRO A 335 27.76 12.88 -10.67
N SER A 336 28.96 13.38 -10.95
CA SER A 336 29.56 14.59 -10.36
C SER A 336 29.39 15.87 -11.18
N ILE A 337 28.53 15.89 -12.20
CA ILE A 337 28.33 17.08 -13.05
C ILE A 337 27.86 18.27 -12.21
N ASN A 338 28.69 19.30 -12.13
CA ASN A 338 28.38 20.56 -11.46
C ASN A 338 27.59 21.52 -12.39
N ARG A 339 27.19 22.67 -11.84
CA ARG A 339 26.38 23.68 -12.56
C ARG A 339 27.08 24.21 -13.81
N GLU A 340 28.37 24.54 -13.74
CA GLU A 340 29.13 25.08 -14.88
C GLU A 340 29.33 24.04 -15.99
N GLU A 341 29.58 22.78 -15.61
CA GLU A 341 29.67 21.67 -16.57
C GLU A 341 28.33 21.42 -17.27
N ALA A 342 27.20 21.54 -16.56
CA ALA A 342 25.87 21.43 -17.14
C ALA A 342 25.53 22.60 -18.08
N LEU A 343 25.96 23.82 -17.76
CA LEU A 343 25.81 25.00 -18.62
C LEU A 343 26.69 24.90 -19.87
N THR A 344 27.94 24.47 -19.73
CA THR A 344 28.84 24.18 -20.86
C THR A 344 28.27 23.08 -21.76
N PHE A 345 27.63 22.07 -21.16
CA PHE A 345 26.93 21.04 -21.91
C PHE A 345 25.71 21.60 -22.66
N ALA A 346 24.95 22.51 -22.04
CA ALA A 346 23.83 23.19 -22.68
C ALA A 346 24.28 24.02 -23.88
N GLU A 347 25.36 24.77 -23.76
CA GLU A 347 25.94 25.57 -24.86
C GLU A 347 26.27 24.68 -26.07
N LYS A 348 26.96 23.56 -25.84
CA LYS A 348 27.30 22.60 -26.90
C LYS A 348 26.07 21.90 -27.48
N PHE A 349 25.04 21.67 -26.67
CA PHE A 349 23.79 21.03 -27.10
C PHE A 349 22.96 21.96 -27.98
N LEU A 350 22.80 23.21 -27.55
CA LEU A 350 22.05 24.25 -28.27
C LEU A 350 22.78 24.74 -29.52
N ALA A 351 24.11 24.66 -29.60
CA ALA A 351 24.83 25.00 -30.83
C ALA A 351 24.63 23.97 -31.97
N LYS A 352 24.09 22.78 -31.66
CA LYS A 352 23.90 21.67 -32.60
C LYS A 352 22.45 21.51 -33.09
N ASN A 353 21.51 22.18 -32.44
CA ASN A 353 20.07 22.09 -32.70
C ASN A 353 19.55 23.51 -32.90
#